data_AF-A0A7C3XEP1-F1
#
_entry.id   AF-A0A7C3XEP1-F1
#
_cell.length_a   1.000
_cell.length_b   1.000
_cell.length_c   1.000
_cell.angle_alpha   90.00
_cell.angle_beta   90.00
_cell.angle_gamma   90.00
#
_symmetry.space_group_name_H-M   'P 1'
#
loop_
_entity.id
_entity.type
_entity.pdbx_description
1 polymer ?
#
loop_
_entity_poly.entity_id
_entity_poly.type
_entity_poly.pdbx_seq_one_letter_code
_entity_poly.pdbx_strand_id
1 'polypeptide(L)'
;MTTVALIGSQKEAEEKESSSFDILVDGEKLGVGTVYYASEEEVKAFRKYLKKKIKQGDAFKIKIVLGKVPDGPVLLKIRDKFLAEFPMCDASRILFLSGEGDKAVPLTDGKKLEEKIIGSC
;
A
#
# COMPACT_ATOMS: atom_id res chain seq x y z
N MET A 1 12.53 -15.13 11.98
CA MET A 1 12.67 -13.81 11.33
C MET A 1 11.68 -13.78 10.18
N THR A 2 10.56 -13.07 10.28
CA THR A 2 9.56 -13.01 9.18
C THR A 2 10.17 -12.31 7.97
N THR A 3 10.21 -13.00 6.83
CA THR A 3 10.74 -12.45 5.57
C THR A 3 9.59 -11.97 4.69
N VAL A 4 9.57 -10.68 4.34
CA VAL A 4 8.58 -10.12 3.41
C VAL A 4 9.26 -9.90 2.08
N ALA A 5 8.69 -10.38 0.98
CA ALA A 5 9.13 -10.10 -0.39
C ALA A 5 7.99 -9.43 -1.16
N LEU A 6 8.34 -8.36 -1.89
CA LEU A 6 7.43 -7.71 -2.83
C LEU A 6 7.85 -8.18 -4.22
N ILE A 7 6.98 -8.91 -4.91
CA ILE A 7 7.23 -9.34 -6.29
C ILE A 7 6.36 -8.46 -7.16
N GLY A 8 6.97 -7.55 -7.91
CA GLY A 8 6.27 -6.75 -8.91
C GLY A 8 5.70 -7.65 -9.99
N SER A 9 4.37 -7.87 -9.96
CA SER A 9 3.67 -8.43 -11.10
C SER A 9 3.46 -7.28 -12.07
N GLN A 10 4.40 -7.10 -13.00
CA GLN A 10 4.15 -6.35 -14.22
C GLN A 10 3.12 -7.11 -15.05
N LYS A 11 1.87 -7.16 -14.59
CA LYS A 11 0.77 -7.30 -15.52
C LYS A 11 0.69 -5.97 -16.24
N GLU A 12 1.03 -5.99 -17.53
CA GLU A 12 0.67 -5.00 -18.54
C GLU A 12 -0.86 -4.83 -18.56
N ALA A 13 -1.45 -4.34 -17.47
CA ALA A 13 -2.80 -3.82 -17.44
C ALA A 13 -2.68 -2.38 -17.92
N GLU A 14 -2.57 -2.24 -19.23
CA GLU A 14 -3.17 -1.22 -20.12
C GLU A 14 -3.74 0.07 -19.48
N GLU A 15 -3.08 0.70 -18.52
CA GLU A 15 -3.38 2.04 -17.98
C GLU A 15 -2.17 2.46 -17.12
N LYS A 16 -1.40 3.46 -17.59
CA LYS A 16 -0.05 3.85 -17.10
C LYS A 16 -0.01 4.42 -15.65
N GLU A 17 -1.01 4.14 -14.84
CA GLU A 17 -1.31 4.88 -13.61
C GLU A 17 -1.29 4.01 -12.34
N SER A 18 -1.11 2.69 -12.47
CA SER A 18 -0.95 1.82 -11.30
C SER A 18 -0.02 0.63 -11.54
N SER A 19 0.64 0.17 -10.48
CA SER A 19 1.47 -1.05 -10.48
C SER A 19 1.03 -1.98 -9.37
N SER A 20 0.96 -3.28 -9.66
CA SER A 20 0.57 -4.29 -8.69
C SER A 20 1.77 -5.15 -8.27
N PHE A 21 1.85 -5.44 -6.99
CA PHE A 21 2.93 -6.16 -6.34
C PHE A 21 2.33 -7.31 -5.54
N ASP A 22 2.74 -8.54 -5.81
CA ASP A 22 2.41 -9.68 -4.96
C ASP A 22 3.24 -9.60 -3.67
N ILE A 23 2.55 -9.72 -2.53
CA ILE A 23 3.16 -9.67 -1.20
C ILE A 23 3.35 -11.11 -0.73
N LEU A 24 4.59 -11.55 -0.67
CA LEU A 24 4.95 -12.86 -0.14
C LEU A 24 5.51 -12.69 1.27
N VAL A 25 5.00 -13.48 2.21
CA VAL A 25 5.48 -13.54 3.59
C VAL A 25 5.93 -14.96 3.85
N ASP A 26 7.21 -15.12 4.19
CA ASP A 26 7.86 -16.43 4.40
C ASP A 26 7.68 -17.40 3.21
N GLY A 27 7.61 -16.85 1.99
CA GLY A 27 7.43 -17.59 0.74
C GLY A 27 5.97 -17.86 0.36
N GLU A 28 5.02 -17.55 1.24
CA GLU A 28 3.58 -17.70 0.96
C GLU A 28 2.99 -16.39 0.46
N LYS A 29 2.18 -16.45 -0.60
CA LYS A 29 1.45 -15.28 -1.10
C LYS A 29 0.37 -14.89 -0.09
N LEU A 30 0.61 -13.78 0.60
CA LEU A 30 -0.28 -13.24 1.61
C LEU A 30 -1.34 -12.31 0.99
N GLY A 31 -0.98 -11.63 -0.10
CA GLY A 31 -1.85 -10.65 -0.73
C GLY A 31 -1.24 -9.96 -1.95
N VAL A 32 -1.87 -8.87 -2.37
CA VAL A 32 -1.46 -8.02 -3.49
C VAL A 32 -1.54 -6.55 -3.07
N GLY A 33 -0.46 -5.81 -3.29
CA GLY A 33 -0.37 -4.37 -3.13
C GLY A 33 -0.46 -3.65 -4.48
N THR A 34 -1.44 -2.80 -4.67
CA THR A 34 -1.58 -1.92 -5.83
C THR A 34 -1.14 -0.51 -5.46
N VAL A 35 -0.08 -0.03 -6.12
CA VAL A 35 0.43 1.33 -6.03
C VAL A 35 -0.20 2.16 -7.14
N TYR A 36 -0.76 3.31 -6.81
CA TYR A 36 -1.33 4.26 -7.76
C TYR A 36 -0.42 5.48 -7.86
N TYR A 37 -0.04 5.81 -9.09
CA TYR A 37 0.82 6.94 -9.41
C TYR A 37 -0.02 8.12 -9.86
N ALA A 38 0.41 9.31 -9.47
CA ALA A 38 -0.34 10.51 -9.78
C ALA A 38 -0.12 10.90 -11.24
N SER A 39 -1.19 10.94 -12.01
CA SER A 39 -1.21 11.57 -13.32
C SER A 39 -1.21 13.08 -13.23
N GLU A 40 -0.96 13.77 -14.34
CA GLU A 40 -0.92 15.23 -14.37
C GLU A 40 -2.25 15.87 -13.89
N GLU A 41 -3.38 15.25 -14.22
CA GLU A 41 -4.71 15.66 -13.76
C GLU A 41 -4.88 15.49 -12.25
N GLU A 42 -4.44 14.34 -11.70
CA GLU A 42 -4.43 14.09 -10.26
C GLU A 42 -3.51 15.08 -9.54
N VAL A 43 -2.32 15.36 -10.06
CA VAL A 43 -1.40 16.37 -9.49
C VAL A 43 -2.05 17.75 -9.44
N LYS A 44 -2.76 18.15 -10.51
CA LYS A 44 -3.52 19.40 -10.55
C LYS A 44 -4.62 19.42 -9.49
N ALA A 45 -5.39 18.33 -9.37
CA ALA A 45 -6.42 18.19 -8.34
C ALA A 45 -5.83 18.25 -6.93
N PHE A 46 -4.75 17.52 -6.65
CA PHE A 46 -4.10 17.50 -5.34
C PHE A 46 -3.49 18.85 -4.95
N ARG A 47 -2.86 19.55 -5.90
CA ARG A 47 -2.34 20.90 -5.63
C ARG A 47 -3.47 21.89 -5.36
N LYS A 48 -4.59 21.77 -6.08
CA LYS A 48 -5.74 22.67 -5.98
C LYS A 48 -6.57 22.43 -4.71
N TYR A 49 -6.87 21.17 -4.38
CA TYR A 49 -7.77 20.80 -3.29
C TYR A 49 -7.04 20.45 -1.99
N LEU A 50 -5.92 19.74 -2.08
CA LEU A 50 -5.22 19.19 -0.91
C LEU A 50 -3.97 19.98 -0.51
N LYS A 51 -3.56 20.98 -1.32
CA LYS A 51 -2.32 21.78 -1.15
C LYS A 51 -1.05 20.95 -0.91
N LYS A 52 -1.05 19.67 -1.31
CA LYS A 52 0.11 18.79 -1.21
C LYS A 52 0.99 18.93 -2.46
N LYS A 53 2.30 19.00 -2.25
CA LYS A 53 3.30 19.04 -3.33
C LYS A 53 3.59 17.62 -3.82
N ILE A 54 2.67 17.05 -4.60
CA ILE A 54 2.94 15.84 -5.38
C ILE A 54 3.39 16.20 -6.80
N LYS A 55 4.16 15.32 -7.45
CA LYS A 55 4.54 15.43 -8.85
C LYS A 55 3.94 14.27 -9.65
N GLN A 56 3.95 14.42 -10.97
CA GLN A 56 3.48 13.37 -11.86
C GLN A 56 4.41 12.16 -11.75
N GLY A 57 3.83 10.96 -11.62
CA GLY A 57 4.56 9.73 -11.37
C GLY A 57 4.89 9.48 -9.90
N ASP A 58 4.52 10.36 -8.96
CA ASP A 58 4.62 10.07 -7.52
C ASP A 58 3.53 9.08 -7.09
N ALA A 59 3.90 8.10 -6.27
CA ALA A 59 2.94 7.19 -5.63
C ALA A 59 2.09 7.95 -4.59
N PHE A 60 0.82 8.23 -4.91
CA PHE A 60 -0.06 9.02 -4.04
C PHE A 60 -0.99 8.15 -3.17
N LYS A 61 -1.14 6.87 -3.52
CA LYS A 61 -2.01 5.91 -2.84
C LYS A 61 -1.50 4.49 -3.04
N ILE A 62 -1.49 3.71 -1.97
CA ILE A 62 -1.12 2.30 -2.02
C ILE A 62 -2.26 1.53 -1.36
N LYS A 63 -2.83 0.56 -2.07
CA LYS A 63 -3.86 -0.35 -1.54
C LYS A 63 -3.27 -1.74 -1.41
N ILE A 64 -3.29 -2.30 -0.21
CA ILE A 64 -2.78 -3.62 0.08
C ILE A 64 -3.96 -4.53 0.41
N VAL A 65 -4.28 -5.46 -0.49
CA VAL A 65 -5.33 -6.45 -0.31
C VAL A 65 -4.71 -7.76 0.16
N LEU A 66 -5.00 -8.17 1.39
CA LEU A 66 -4.48 -9.39 2.01
C LEU A 66 -5.58 -10.45 2.03
N GLY A 67 -5.31 -11.63 1.48
CA GLY A 67 -6.26 -12.75 1.54
C GLY A 67 -6.37 -13.34 2.95
N LYS A 68 -5.30 -13.22 3.74
CA LYS A 68 -5.26 -13.56 5.15
C LYS A 68 -4.62 -12.42 5.92
N VAL A 69 -5.30 -11.92 6.94
CA VAL A 69 -4.78 -10.84 7.79
C VAL A 69 -3.65 -11.42 8.66
N PRO A 70 -2.39 -11.01 8.45
CA PRO A 70 -1.28 -11.46 9.27
C PRO A 70 -1.23 -10.63 10.56
N ASP A 71 -0.34 -10.99 11.49
CA ASP A 71 -0.12 -10.21 12.70
C ASP A 71 0.32 -8.77 12.42
N GLY A 72 0.00 -7.87 13.35
CA GLY A 72 0.36 -6.45 13.28
C GLY A 72 1.84 -6.16 12.90
N PRO A 73 2.84 -6.86 13.47
CA PRO A 73 4.24 -6.67 13.11
C PRO A 73 4.56 -7.01 11.65
N VAL A 74 3.85 -7.97 11.05
CA VAL A 74 4.01 -8.33 9.64
C VAL A 74 3.44 -7.23 8.75
N LEU A 75 2.27 -6.70 9.11
CA LEU A 75 1.68 -5.54 8.42
C LEU A 75 2.62 -4.32 8.44
N LEU A 76 3.28 -4.07 9.58
CA LEU A 76 4.28 -3.01 9.69
C LEU A 76 5.46 -3.26 8.76
N LYS A 77 6.00 -4.49 8.70
CA LYS A 77 7.08 -4.81 7.75
C LYS A 77 6.68 -4.62 6.29
N ILE A 78 5.46 -5.01 5.92
CA ILE A 78 4.94 -4.79 4.57
C ILE A 78 4.88 -3.29 4.28
N ARG A 79 4.31 -2.50 5.20
CA ARG A 79 4.26 -1.04 5.10
C ARG A 79 5.66 -0.45 4.91
N ASP A 80 6.59 -0.79 5.78
CA ASP A 80 7.96 -0.27 5.74
C ASP A 80 8.67 -0.61 4.43
N LYS A 81 8.40 -1.80 3.84
CA LYS A 81 8.90 -2.12 2.49
C LYS A 81 8.31 -1.22 1.42
N PHE A 82 7.00 -0.97 1.43
CA PHE A 82 6.37 -0.06 0.48
C PHE A 82 6.84 1.39 0.68
N LEU A 83 7.07 1.84 1.91
CA LEU A 83 7.62 3.17 2.18
C LEU A 83 9.09 3.27 1.76
N ALA A 84 9.88 2.19 1.90
CA ALA A 84 11.25 2.15 1.42
C ALA A 84 11.33 2.20 -0.11
N GLU A 85 10.42 1.52 -0.80
CA GLU A 85 10.33 1.53 -2.27
C GLU A 85 9.70 2.82 -2.81
N PHE A 86 8.76 3.41 -2.06
CA PHE A 86 8.04 4.63 -2.41
C PHE A 86 8.11 5.66 -1.26
N PRO A 87 9.28 6.29 -1.01
CA PRO A 87 9.48 7.22 0.11
C PRO A 87 8.65 8.51 0.01
N MET A 88 8.14 8.82 -1.18
CA MET A 88 7.24 9.96 -1.42
C MET A 88 5.79 9.67 -0.97
N CYS A 89 5.45 8.40 -0.71
CA CYS A 89 4.11 8.02 -0.27
C CYS A 89 3.97 8.18 1.25
N ASP A 90 2.97 8.94 1.71
CA ASP A 90 2.64 9.03 3.12
C ASP A 90 2.10 7.69 3.65
N ALA A 91 2.50 7.27 4.86
CA ALA A 91 1.96 6.06 5.52
C ALA A 91 0.42 6.09 5.69
N SER A 92 -0.17 7.29 5.75
CA SER A 92 -1.63 7.49 5.82
C SER A 92 -2.35 7.17 4.50
N ARG A 93 -1.60 7.03 3.40
CA ARG A 93 -2.09 6.68 2.06
C ARG A 93 -1.99 5.19 1.76
N ILE A 94 -1.39 4.43 2.67
CA ILE A 94 -1.30 2.98 2.63
C ILE A 94 -2.54 2.42 3.31
N LEU A 95 -3.42 1.80 2.53
CA LEU A 95 -4.67 1.20 2.98
C LEU A 95 -4.54 -0.31 3.01
N PHE A 96 -4.75 -0.92 4.17
CA PHE A 96 -4.84 -2.37 4.30
C PHE A 96 -6.29 -2.83 4.18
N LEU A 97 -6.53 -3.77 3.28
CA LEU A 97 -7.82 -4.35 2.96
C LEU A 97 -7.73 -5.87 3.18
N SER A 98 -8.73 -6.48 3.79
CA SER A 98 -8.90 -7.93 3.84
C SER A 98 -9.71 -8.37 2.62
N GLY A 99 -9.17 -9.28 1.82
CA GLY A 99 -9.89 -9.95 0.75
C GLY A 99 -10.53 -11.23 1.27
N GLU A 100 -11.61 -11.10 2.04
CA GLU A 100 -12.35 -12.25 2.58
C GLU A 100 -13.65 -12.41 1.79
N GLY A 101 -13.63 -13.30 0.78
CA GLY A 101 -14.78 -13.67 -0.07
C GLY A 101 -15.34 -12.52 -0.93
N ASP A 102 -14.93 -12.40 -2.20
CA ASP A 102 -15.40 -11.44 -3.23
C ASP A 102 -15.48 -9.94 -2.85
N LYS A 103 -15.19 -9.57 -1.60
CA LYS A 103 -15.29 -8.23 -1.04
C LYS A 103 -13.98 -7.86 -0.35
N ALA A 104 -13.42 -6.72 -0.76
CA ALA A 104 -12.31 -6.10 -0.07
C ALA A 104 -12.83 -5.24 1.09
N VAL A 105 -12.64 -5.69 2.33
CA VAL A 105 -13.05 -4.96 3.54
C VAL A 105 -11.88 -4.13 4.06
N PRO A 106 -12.01 -2.82 4.29
CA PRO A 106 -10.94 -2.02 4.88
C PRO A 106 -10.66 -2.47 6.32
N LEU A 107 -9.42 -2.88 6.57
CA LEU A 107 -8.95 -3.31 7.89
C LEU A 107 -8.45 -2.12 8.71
N THR A 108 -7.44 -1.44 8.18
CA THR A 108 -6.73 -0.38 8.88
C THR A 108 -5.90 0.46 7.92
N ASP A 109 -5.63 1.69 8.31
CA ASP A 109 -4.70 2.57 7.62
C ASP A 109 -3.28 2.36 8.17
N GLY A 110 -2.25 2.57 7.35
CA GLY A 110 -0.85 2.41 7.78
C GLY A 110 -0.44 3.29 8.96
N LYS A 111 -1.13 4.41 9.17
CA LYS A 111 -1.00 5.28 10.37
C LYS A 111 -1.69 4.70 11.60
N LYS A 112 -2.93 4.23 11.49
CA LYS A 112 -3.68 3.62 12.60
C LYS A 112 -3.07 2.30 13.07
N LEU A 113 -2.45 1.56 12.16
CA LEU A 113 -1.72 0.33 12.48
C LEU A 113 -0.58 0.62 13.45
N GLU A 114 0.18 1.69 13.20
CA GLU A 114 1.27 2.13 14.08
C GLU A 114 0.73 2.54 15.46
N GLU A 115 -0.36 3.32 15.51
CA GLU A 115 -0.99 3.74 16.77
C GLU A 115 -1.52 2.54 17.58
N LYS A 116 -2.07 1.50 16.95
CA LYS A 116 -2.56 0.30 17.64
C LYS A 116 -1.44 -0.54 18.26
N ILE A 117 -0.31 -0.66 17.55
CA ILE A 117 0.80 -1.51 17.97
C ILE A 117 1.67 -0.80 19.01
N ILE A 118 1.87 0.51 18.86
CA ILE A 118 2.64 1.33 19.82
C ILE A 118 1.80 1.70 21.05
N GLY A 119 0.50 1.94 20.89
CA GLY A 119 -0.42 2.31 21.98
C GLY A 119 -0.87 1.16 22.89
N SER A 120 -0.40 -0.07 22.65
CA SER A 120 -0.63 -1.22 23.53
C SER A 120 0.54 -1.49 24.51
N CYS A 121 1.44 -0.52 24.72
CA CYS A 121 2.45 -0.54 25.78
C CYS A 121 1.93 0.11 27.07
#